data_AF-A0A430V1A6-F1
#
_entry.id   AF-A0A430V1A6-F1
#
_cell.length_a   1.000
_cell.length_b   1.000
_cell.length_c   1.000
_cell.angle_alpha   90.00
_cell.angle_beta   90.00
_cell.angle_gamma   90.00
#
_symmetry.space_group_name_H-M   'P 1'
#
loop_
_entity.id
_entity.type
_entity.pdbx_description
1 polymer ?
#
loop_
_entity_poly.entity_id
_entity_poly.type
_entity_poly.pdbx_seq_one_letter_code
_entity_poly.pdbx_strand_id
1 'polypeptide(L)'
;MFNRGAHLSTRRCPVDQDTLRILLREAVRETVAEVLQTVLELDRTAFLQVHGGRRNGYYPRKLETTFGQVDLKVPRDRESRYYPAFL
;
A
#
# COMPACT_ATOMS: atom_id res chain seq x y z
N MET A 1 5.76 -58.99 5.24
CA MET A 1 6.30 -57.84 4.50
C MET A 1 5.35 -57.52 3.36
N PHE A 2 4.71 -56.35 3.35
CA PHE A 2 4.44 -55.58 2.11
C PHE A 2 3.91 -54.20 2.53
N ASN A 3 4.80 -53.23 2.36
CA ASN A 3 4.62 -51.82 2.68
C ASN A 3 3.57 -51.22 1.73
N ARG A 4 2.46 -50.68 2.24
CA ARG A 4 1.60 -49.78 1.44
C ARG A 4 2.01 -48.35 1.73
N GLY A 5 2.86 -47.82 0.85
CA GLY A 5 3.25 -46.41 0.85
C GLY A 5 2.01 -45.54 0.66
N ALA A 6 1.74 -44.69 1.66
CA ALA A 6 0.80 -43.60 1.53
C ALA A 6 1.39 -42.57 0.54
N HIS A 7 0.97 -42.66 -0.72
CA HIS A 7 1.29 -41.65 -1.70
C HIS A 7 0.41 -40.43 -1.39
N LEU A 8 0.96 -39.49 -0.61
CA LEU A 8 0.39 -38.16 -0.42
C LEU A 8 0.41 -37.45 -1.78
N SER A 9 -0.67 -37.63 -2.54
CA SER A 9 -0.96 -36.86 -3.74
C SER A 9 -1.17 -35.42 -3.30
N THR A 10 -0.13 -34.60 -3.44
CA THR A 10 -0.22 -33.15 -3.28
C THR A 10 -1.11 -32.64 -4.41
N ARG A 11 -2.44 -32.65 -4.18
CA ARG A 11 -3.38 -32.02 -5.11
C ARG A 11 -3.08 -30.52 -5.07
N ARG A 12 -2.38 -30.01 -6.08
CA ARG A 12 -2.48 -28.59 -6.45
C ARG A 12 -3.93 -28.38 -6.85
N CYS A 13 -4.73 -27.84 -5.93
CA CYS A 13 -6.02 -27.29 -6.31
C CYS A 13 -5.74 -26.17 -7.33
N PRO A 14 -6.41 -26.15 -8.50
CA PRO A 14 -6.34 -25.01 -9.40
C PRO A 14 -6.73 -23.78 -8.60
N VAL A 15 -5.93 -22.71 -8.66
CA VAL A 15 -6.33 -21.43 -8.08
C VAL A 15 -7.59 -21.02 -8.82
N ASP A 16 -8.70 -20.98 -8.11
CA ASP A 16 -9.99 -20.59 -8.67
C ASP A 16 -9.91 -19.14 -9.19
N GLN A 17 -10.62 -18.87 -10.29
CA GLN A 17 -10.53 -17.58 -10.98
C GLN A 17 -10.94 -16.40 -10.08
N ASP A 18 -11.89 -16.62 -9.17
CA ASP A 18 -12.31 -15.59 -8.22
C ASP A 18 -11.28 -15.37 -7.11
N THR A 19 -10.61 -16.45 -6.68
CA THR A 19 -9.45 -16.35 -5.77
C THR A 19 -8.34 -15.49 -6.39
N LEU A 20 -7.99 -15.72 -7.66
CA LEU A 20 -6.96 -14.95 -8.34
C LEU A 20 -7.33 -13.47 -8.47
N ARG A 21 -8.60 -13.17 -8.79
CA ARG A 21 -9.09 -11.79 -8.89
C ARG A 21 -9.01 -11.04 -7.56
N ILE A 22 -9.35 -11.70 -6.45
CA ILE A 22 -9.28 -11.10 -5.11
C ILE A 22 -7.82 -10.77 -4.77
N LEU A 23 -6.92 -11.74 -4.96
CA LEU A 23 -5.49 -11.55 -4.69
C LEU A 23 -4.88 -10.43 -5.54
N LEU A 24 -5.24 -10.37 -6.83
CA LEU A 24 -4.76 -9.31 -7.71
C LEU A 24 -5.27 -7.94 -7.27
N ARG A 25 -6.56 -7.84 -6.91
CA ARG A 25 -7.14 -6.58 -6.43
C ARG A 25 -6.46 -6.11 -5.14
N GLU A 26 -6.17 -7.02 -4.23
CA GLU A 26 -5.46 -6.72 -2.99
C GLU A 26 -4.02 -6.25 -3.26
N ALA A 27 -3.27 -6.97 -4.10
CA ALA A 27 -1.92 -6.58 -4.49
C ALA A 27 -1.88 -5.20 -5.16
N VAL A 28 -2.85 -4.90 -6.02
CA VAL A 28 -2.98 -3.57 -6.65
C VAL A 28 -3.31 -2.51 -5.61
N ARG A 29 -4.22 -2.77 -4.68
CA ARG A 29 -4.56 -1.84 -3.59
C ARG A 29 -3.33 -1.51 -2.74
N GLU A 30 -2.54 -2.51 -2.37
CA GLU A 30 -1.29 -2.33 -1.61
C GLU A 30 -0.27 -1.52 -2.41
N THR A 31 -0.06 -1.85 -3.69
CA THR A 31 0.84 -1.11 -4.57
C THR A 31 0.42 0.36 -4.71
N VAL A 32 -0.88 0.63 -4.85
CA VAL A 32 -1.41 2.01 -4.90
C VAL A 32 -1.13 2.74 -3.60
N ALA A 33 -1.32 2.10 -2.45
CA ALA A 33 -1.02 2.71 -1.15
C ALA A 33 0.48 3.07 -1.03
N GLU A 34 1.38 2.17 -1.45
CA GLU A 34 2.83 2.40 -1.42
C GLU A 34 3.25 3.54 -2.35
N VAL A 35 2.72 3.57 -3.58
CA VAL A 35 3.00 4.63 -4.54
C VAL A 35 2.52 5.98 -4.01
N LEU A 36 1.28 6.06 -3.50
CA LEU A 36 0.75 7.29 -2.91
C LEU A 36 1.58 7.74 -1.71
N GLN A 37 1.97 6.83 -0.83
CA GLN A 37 2.84 7.13 0.30
C GLN A 37 4.20 7.68 -0.16
N THR A 38 4.77 7.12 -1.23
CA THR A 38 6.03 7.58 -1.82
C THR A 38 5.89 8.98 -2.41
N VAL A 39 4.83 9.23 -3.19
CA VAL A 39 4.57 10.55 -3.78
C VAL A 39 4.39 11.61 -2.69
N LEU A 40 3.68 11.29 -1.60
CA LEU A 40 3.52 12.21 -0.47
C LEU A 40 4.85 12.62 0.19
N GLU A 41 5.77 11.67 0.33
CA GLU A 41 7.10 11.97 0.88
C GLU A 41 7.94 12.82 -0.06
N LEU A 42 7.87 12.54 -1.35
CA LEU A 42 8.57 13.31 -2.38
C LEU A 42 8.02 14.72 -2.48
N ASP A 43 6.70 14.89 -2.48
CA ASP A 43 6.03 16.19 -2.54
C ASP A 43 6.38 17.05 -1.31
N ARG A 44 6.31 16.48 -0.10
CA ARG A 44 6.78 17.17 1.13
C ARG A 44 8.27 17.48 1.09
N THR A 45 9.08 16.67 0.42
CA THR A 45 10.52 16.94 0.26
C THR A 45 10.75 18.11 -0.67
N ALA A 46 10.07 18.14 -1.82
CA ALA A 46 10.13 19.25 -2.76
C ALA A 46 9.64 20.56 -2.11
N PHE A 47 8.54 20.51 -1.36
CA PHE A 47 8.03 21.67 -0.63
C PHE A 47 9.07 22.26 0.34
N LEU A 48 9.70 21.43 1.17
CA LEU A 48 10.72 21.90 2.12
C LEU A 48 11.99 22.41 1.44
N GLN A 49 12.34 21.89 0.26
CA GLN A 49 13.48 22.42 -0.51
C GLN A 49 13.22 23.85 -0.99
N VAL A 50 11.98 24.17 -1.38
CA VAL A 50 11.61 25.50 -1.88
C VAL A 50 11.32 26.49 -0.74
N HIS A 51 10.62 26.06 0.31
CA HIS A 51 10.09 26.94 1.35
C HIS A 51 10.84 26.88 2.68
N GLY A 52 11.85 26.02 2.79
CA GLY A 52 12.51 25.69 4.05
C GLY A 52 11.57 25.03 5.06
N GLY A 53 12.08 24.81 6.27
CA GLY A 53 11.34 24.19 7.37
C GLY A 53 11.87 22.80 7.73
N ARG A 54 11.17 22.13 8.64
CA ARG A 54 11.58 20.81 9.16
C ARG A 54 10.44 19.81 9.10
N ARG A 55 10.78 18.53 8.94
CA ARG A 55 9.81 17.42 9.00
C ARG A 55 9.24 17.32 10.42
N ASN A 56 7.94 17.01 10.55
CA ASN A 56 7.28 16.88 11.85
C ASN A 56 6.22 15.78 11.87
N GLY A 57 6.67 14.54 11.70
CA GLY A 57 5.81 13.36 11.81
C GLY A 57 4.71 13.32 10.74
N TYR A 58 3.62 12.63 11.08
CA TYR A 58 2.57 12.22 10.16
C TYR A 58 1.19 12.32 10.81
N TYR A 59 0.14 12.48 9.99
CA TYR A 59 -1.22 12.21 10.41
C TYR A 59 -1.84 11.11 9.53
N PRO A 60 -2.70 10.24 10.09
CA PRO A 60 -3.36 9.20 9.31
C PRO A 60 -4.46 9.81 8.44
N ARG A 61 -4.61 9.29 7.22
CA ARG A 61 -5.74 9.61 6.33
C ARG A 61 -6.20 8.35 5.61
N LYS A 62 -7.52 8.14 5.62
CA LYS A 62 -8.17 7.10 4.83
C LYS A 62 -8.57 7.67 3.48
N LEU A 63 -8.20 7.00 2.39
CA LEU A 63 -8.55 7.40 1.04
C LEU A 63 -9.32 6.28 0.36
N GLU A 64 -10.50 6.60 -0.16
CA GLU A 64 -11.28 5.67 -0.99
C GLU A 64 -10.71 5.66 -2.41
N THR A 65 -10.33 4.48 -2.91
CA THR A 65 -9.87 4.28 -4.29
C THR A 65 -10.76 3.26 -5.01
N THR A 66 -10.64 3.17 -6.33
CA THR A 66 -11.34 2.15 -7.12
C THR A 66 -11.00 0.72 -6.66
N PHE A 67 -9.81 0.51 -6.10
CA PHE A 67 -9.33 -0.79 -5.63
C PHE A 67 -9.67 -1.07 -4.16
N GLY A 68 -10.28 -0.10 -3.47
CA GLY A 68 -10.68 -0.17 -2.06
C GLY A 68 -10.10 0.98 -1.23
N GLN A 69 -10.44 0.99 0.05
CA GLN A 69 -9.88 1.94 1.01
C GLN A 69 -8.38 1.68 1.23
N VAL A 70 -7.58 2.74 1.25
CA VAL A 70 -6.16 2.70 1.62
C VAL A 70 -5.91 3.62 2.82
N ASP A 71 -5.05 3.17 3.73
CA ASP A 71 -4.59 3.95 4.88
C ASP A 71 -3.25 4.60 4.55
N LEU A 72 -3.20 5.93 4.58
CA LEU A 72 -2.02 6.73 4.27
C LEU A 72 -1.51 7.46 5.51
N LYS A 73 -0.20 7.69 5.57
CA LYS A 73 0.46 8.55 6.57
C LYS A 73 0.89 9.82 5.87
N VAL A 74 0.09 10.88 5.99
CA VAL A 74 0.39 12.14 5.33
C VAL A 74 1.49 12.88 6.10
N PRO A 75 2.64 13.19 5.47
CA PRO A 75 3.75 13.86 6.14
C PRO A 75 3.38 15.31 6.48
N ARG A 76 3.97 15.81 7.57
CA ARG A 76 3.82 17.20 8.02
C ARG A 76 5.17 17.91 8.07
N ASP A 77 5.13 19.21 7.92
CA ASP A 77 6.20 20.11 8.35
C ASP A 77 5.92 20.64 9.77
N ARG A 78 6.97 21.13 10.43
CA ARG A 78 6.89 21.64 11.81
C ARG A 78 6.04 22.90 11.89
N GLU A 79 6.06 23.69 10.84
CA GLU A 79 5.32 24.92 10.69
C GLU A 79 3.87 24.69 10.24
N SER A 80 3.48 23.43 9.94
CA SER A 80 2.15 23.05 9.44
C SER A 80 1.69 23.85 8.21
N ARG A 81 2.62 24.14 7.30
CA ARG A 81 2.38 24.84 6.04
C ARG A 81 2.19 23.90 4.85
N TYR A 82 2.71 22.68 4.94
CA TYR A 82 2.63 21.70 3.86
C TYR A 82 1.29 20.97 3.87
N TYR A 83 0.60 21.02 2.73
CA TYR A 83 -0.61 20.24 2.45
C TYR A 83 -0.54 19.69 1.03
N PRO A 84 -0.66 18.36 0.83
CA PRO A 84 -0.62 17.76 -0.49
C PRO A 84 -1.88 18.13 -1.28
N ALA A 85 -1.71 18.50 -2.54
CA ALA A 85 -2.81 18.99 -3.39
C ALA A 85 -3.70 17.87 -3.99
N PHE A 86 -3.26 16.61 -3.90
CA PHE A 86 -3.85 15.47 -4.61
C PHE A 86 -4.58 14.47 -3.70
N LEU A 87 -4.86 14.83 -2.44
CA LEU A 87 -5.56 13.99 -1.46
C LEU A 87 -6.99 14.41 -1.18
#